data_AF-A0A2M6X0C0-F1
#
_entry.id   AF-A0A2M6X0C0-F1
#
_cell.length_a   1.000
_cell.length_b   1.000
_cell.length_c   1.000
_cell.angle_alpha   90.00
_cell.angle_beta   90.00
_cell.angle_gamma   90.00
#
_symmetry.space_group_name_H-M   'P 1'
#
loop_
_entity.id
_entity.type
_entity.pdbx_description
1 polymer ?
#
loop_
_entity_poly.entity_id
_entity_poly.type
_entity_poly.pdbx_seq_one_letter_code
_entity_poly.pdbx_strand_id
1 'polypeptide(L)'
;MDMTSSDTPVIRVPLAWFAAGAVLILLLGMAGGILANQIWPPVAPPGNDQERIVPTVQQVTISPDTAAASSLALANRAVVHLAVRQGESWEPKATGTVLTNDGVIITPAVLKGEVAAIDYQGVAIPLDTVGVDSVYGLQYFRLRDGVLAPLDLRSDPLPVGWELLLAGRSLESPEPYAASFRVQEYALPPELGGFGPGVRRLVRGQPVPHSTLRGAPLLDSDGRLAAILLNPDAGLALTSEHIRESLQRLAAHTREQNLFADIGFTPVYRMTPAASSVAPRFVMAVETVAPHSPASGAGLQAGDLVIAIGGQDLAWDTDIPGLLAGQRPLVLTVQRDGTARSLNIPTSISTTPAPADASAAP
;
A
#
# COMPACT_ATOMS: atom_id res chain seq x y z
N MET A 1 27.11 -81.18 54.32
CA MET A 1 26.96 -80.43 55.58
C MET A 1 27.34 -78.99 55.26
N ASP A 2 26.50 -77.98 55.38
CA ASP A 2 25.46 -77.77 56.39
C ASP A 2 24.37 -76.78 55.90
N MET A 3 23.21 -76.83 56.55
CA MET A 3 22.05 -75.94 56.40
C MET A 3 22.37 -74.49 56.81
N THR A 4 21.72 -73.50 56.20
CA THR A 4 21.15 -72.39 56.97
C THR A 4 19.81 -71.96 56.36
N SER A 5 18.74 -72.29 57.08
CA SER A 5 17.41 -71.70 56.98
C SER A 5 17.44 -70.25 57.50
N SER A 6 16.77 -69.32 56.81
CA SER A 6 16.34 -68.06 57.42
C SER A 6 14.82 -67.93 57.27
N ASP A 7 14.18 -67.99 58.43
CA ASP A 7 12.73 -67.91 58.65
C ASP A 7 12.34 -66.43 58.64
N THR A 8 11.47 -66.00 57.71
CA THR A 8 10.98 -64.61 57.66
C THR A 8 9.61 -64.52 58.33
N PRO A 9 9.41 -63.61 59.31
CA PRO A 9 8.17 -63.56 60.06
C PRO A 9 7.04 -62.98 59.19
N VAL A 10 6.06 -63.82 58.86
CA VAL A 10 4.87 -63.41 58.13
C VAL A 10 3.87 -62.75 59.09
N ILE A 11 3.70 -61.43 58.99
CA ILE A 11 2.67 -60.68 59.72
C ILE A 11 1.32 -60.92 59.05
N ARG A 12 0.42 -61.62 59.75
CA ARG A 12 -0.96 -61.85 59.27
C ARG A 12 -1.88 -60.79 59.86
N VAL A 13 -2.23 -59.78 59.05
CA VAL A 13 -3.24 -58.78 59.43
C VAL A 13 -4.63 -59.33 59.09
N PRO A 14 -5.58 -59.39 60.04
CA PRO A 14 -6.94 -59.84 59.76
C PRO A 14 -7.63 -58.88 58.81
N LEU A 15 -8.35 -59.40 57.80
CA LEU A 15 -9.12 -58.60 56.85
C LEU A 15 -10.10 -57.62 57.52
N ALA A 16 -10.59 -57.96 58.72
CA ALA A 16 -11.45 -57.11 59.53
C ALA A 16 -10.80 -55.75 59.88
N TRP A 17 -9.48 -55.68 60.03
CA TRP A 17 -8.77 -54.42 60.30
C TRP A 17 -8.74 -53.50 59.09
N PHE A 18 -8.66 -54.04 57.87
CA PHE A 18 -8.80 -53.24 56.65
C PHE A 18 -10.22 -52.69 56.49
N ALA A 19 -11.24 -53.52 56.77
CA ALA A 19 -12.62 -53.07 56.72
C ALA A 19 -12.90 -51.96 57.76
N ALA A 20 -12.39 -52.11 58.99
CA ALA A 20 -12.51 -51.09 60.02
C ALA A 20 -11.80 -49.77 59.62
N GLY A 21 -10.62 -49.86 59.00
CA GLY A 21 -9.90 -48.68 58.48
C GLY A 21 -10.69 -47.95 57.40
N ALA A 22 -11.30 -48.67 56.46
CA ALA A 22 -12.10 -48.08 55.39
C ALA A 22 -13.34 -47.34 55.93
N VAL A 23 -14.03 -47.94 56.91
CA VAL A 23 -15.19 -47.29 57.58
C VAL A 23 -14.77 -46.03 58.31
N LEU A 24 -13.62 -46.03 58.99
CA LEU A 24 -13.09 -44.86 59.69
C LEU A 24 -12.80 -43.69 58.74
N ILE A 25 -12.17 -43.97 57.58
CA ILE A 25 -11.89 -42.95 56.56
C ILE A 25 -13.19 -42.32 56.05
N LEU A 26 -14.22 -43.15 55.82
CA LEU A 26 -15.50 -42.68 55.31
C LEU A 26 -16.24 -41.80 56.33
N LEU A 27 -16.20 -42.19 57.62
CA LEU A 27 -16.75 -41.38 58.71
C LEU A 27 -16.01 -40.05 58.87
N LEU A 28 -14.67 -40.04 58.77
CA LEU A 28 -13.87 -38.82 58.78
C LEU A 28 -14.22 -37.88 57.60
N GLY A 29 -14.42 -38.44 56.40
CA GLY A 29 -14.86 -37.67 55.24
C GLY A 29 -16.23 -37.02 55.43
N MET A 30 -17.20 -37.78 55.95
CA MET A 30 -18.54 -37.23 56.24
C MET A 30 -18.50 -36.17 57.34
N ALA A 31 -17.74 -36.40 58.42
CA ALA A 31 -17.58 -35.41 59.48
C ALA A 31 -16.92 -34.12 58.97
N GLY A 32 -15.90 -34.24 58.11
CA GLY A 32 -15.25 -33.10 57.46
C GLY A 32 -16.20 -32.29 56.58
N GLY A 33 -17.05 -32.96 55.78
CA GLY A 33 -18.06 -32.29 54.95
C GLY A 33 -19.11 -31.53 55.78
N ILE A 34 -19.56 -32.10 56.89
CA ILE A 34 -20.51 -31.45 57.80
C ILE A 34 -19.87 -30.23 58.47
N LEU A 35 -18.64 -30.36 58.96
CA LEU A 35 -17.92 -29.26 59.61
C LEU A 35 -17.63 -28.11 58.64
N ALA A 36 -17.25 -28.44 57.40
CA ALA A 36 -17.01 -27.45 56.34
C ALA A 36 -18.27 -26.62 56.05
N ASN A 37 -19.44 -27.26 56.02
CA ASN A 37 -20.72 -26.58 55.78
C ASN A 37 -21.18 -25.71 56.97
N GLN A 38 -20.72 -26.00 58.20
CA GLN A 38 -20.99 -25.15 59.36
C GLN A 38 -20.06 -23.94 59.45
N ILE A 39 -18.78 -24.10 59.08
CA ILE A 39 -17.77 -23.02 59.14
C ILE A 39 -17.91 -22.09 57.92
N TRP A 40 -18.19 -22.66 56.75
CA TRP A 40 -18.43 -21.95 55.50
C TRP A 40 -19.79 -22.33 54.92
N PRO A 41 -20.89 -21.78 55.45
CA PRO A 41 -22.18 -21.97 54.81
C PRO A 41 -22.11 -21.43 53.37
N PRO A 42 -22.75 -22.09 52.38
CA PRO A 42 -22.80 -21.60 51.03
C PRO A 42 -23.39 -20.19 51.02
N VAL A 43 -22.72 -19.30 50.30
CA VAL A 43 -23.18 -17.91 50.14
C VAL A 43 -24.60 -17.94 49.57
N ALA A 44 -25.55 -17.37 50.31
CA ALA A 44 -26.91 -17.23 49.80
C ALA A 44 -26.89 -16.39 48.51
N PRO A 45 -27.69 -16.75 47.48
CA PRO A 45 -27.80 -15.92 46.30
C PRO A 45 -28.26 -14.51 46.70
N PRO A 46 -27.72 -13.44 46.08
CA PRO A 46 -28.10 -12.08 46.43
C PRO A 46 -29.61 -11.88 46.27
N GLY A 47 -30.24 -11.26 47.28
CA GLY A 47 -31.65 -10.86 47.23
C GLY A 47 -31.89 -9.80 46.15
N ASN A 48 -33.11 -9.74 45.62
CA ASN A 48 -33.51 -8.99 44.42
C ASN A 48 -33.32 -7.45 44.45
N ASP A 49 -32.74 -6.87 45.51
CA ASP A 49 -32.67 -5.42 45.69
C ASP A 49 -31.24 -4.84 45.63
N GLN A 50 -30.26 -5.58 45.09
CA GLN A 50 -28.97 -5.01 44.73
C GLN A 50 -28.89 -4.80 43.22
N GLU A 51 -28.74 -3.53 42.82
CA GLU A 51 -28.44 -3.11 41.45
C GLU A 51 -27.25 -3.93 40.92
N ARG A 52 -27.59 -4.96 40.15
CA ARG A 52 -26.63 -5.81 39.49
C ARG A 52 -26.01 -4.99 38.38
N ILE A 53 -24.81 -4.46 38.62
CA ILE A 53 -23.91 -4.08 37.53
C ILE A 53 -23.61 -5.38 36.79
N VAL A 54 -24.42 -5.68 35.78
CA VAL A 54 -24.10 -6.71 34.80
C VAL A 54 -22.99 -6.09 33.97
N PRO A 55 -21.72 -6.51 34.08
CA PRO A 55 -20.79 -6.19 33.02
C PRO A 55 -21.43 -6.78 31.78
N THR A 56 -21.83 -5.93 30.84
CA THR A 56 -22.16 -6.40 29.52
C THR A 56 -20.84 -6.91 28.97
N VAL A 57 -20.55 -8.18 29.23
CA VAL A 57 -19.57 -8.92 28.46
C VAL A 57 -20.24 -9.03 27.09
N GLN A 58 -20.03 -8.00 26.26
CA GLN A 58 -20.13 -8.20 24.83
C GLN A 58 -19.12 -9.32 24.55
N GLN A 59 -19.62 -10.55 24.46
CA GLN A 59 -18.91 -11.57 23.72
C GLN A 59 -18.83 -11.02 22.30
N VAL A 60 -17.73 -10.34 21.99
CA VAL A 60 -17.31 -10.10 20.63
C VAL A 60 -16.95 -11.49 20.12
N THR A 61 -17.95 -12.19 19.57
CA THR A 61 -17.68 -13.33 18.71
C THR A 61 -16.91 -12.75 17.53
N ILE A 62 -15.59 -12.87 17.56
CA ILE A 62 -14.75 -12.65 16.39
C ILE A 62 -15.11 -13.82 15.46
N SER A 63 -16.11 -13.60 14.60
CA SER A 63 -16.30 -14.46 13.43
C SER A 63 -14.98 -14.47 12.66
N PRO A 64 -14.52 -15.62 12.13
CA PRO A 64 -13.39 -15.64 11.23
C PRO A 64 -13.64 -14.60 10.13
N ASP A 65 -12.63 -13.79 9.88
CA ASP A 65 -12.62 -12.51 9.17
C ASP A 65 -13.29 -12.57 7.78
N THR A 66 -14.64 -12.56 7.74
CA THR A 66 -15.41 -12.59 6.49
C THR A 66 -15.19 -11.31 5.69
N ALA A 67 -14.88 -10.20 6.36
CA ALA A 67 -14.52 -8.95 5.74
C ALA A 67 -13.23 -9.11 4.92
N ALA A 68 -12.13 -9.57 5.52
CA ALA A 68 -10.88 -9.81 4.79
C ALA A 68 -11.05 -10.85 3.67
N ALA A 69 -11.79 -11.93 3.91
CA ALA A 69 -12.06 -12.93 2.88
C ALA A 69 -12.88 -12.36 1.70
N SER A 70 -13.87 -11.52 1.97
CA SER A 70 -14.68 -10.86 0.95
C SER A 70 -13.88 -9.82 0.15
N SER A 71 -13.06 -9.02 0.84
CA SER A 71 -12.14 -8.06 0.21
C SER A 71 -11.11 -8.75 -0.67
N LEU A 72 -10.56 -9.88 -0.22
CA LEU A 72 -9.64 -10.69 -1.02
C LEU A 72 -10.34 -11.31 -2.24
N ALA A 73 -11.57 -11.79 -2.10
CA ALA A 73 -12.33 -12.36 -3.21
C ALA A 73 -12.69 -11.30 -4.27
N LEU A 74 -13.05 -10.08 -3.85
CA LEU A 74 -13.24 -8.93 -4.74
C LEU A 74 -11.92 -8.60 -5.46
N ALA A 75 -10.84 -8.45 -4.70
CA ALA A 75 -9.53 -8.10 -5.22
C ALA A 75 -9.01 -9.14 -6.22
N ASN A 76 -9.17 -10.43 -5.94
CA ASN A 76 -8.74 -11.48 -6.86
C ASN A 76 -9.40 -11.36 -8.25
N ARG A 77 -10.62 -10.81 -8.33
CA ARG A 77 -11.33 -10.57 -9.60
C ARG A 77 -10.93 -9.25 -10.28
N ALA A 78 -10.38 -8.30 -9.53
CA ALA A 78 -9.95 -7.00 -10.01
C ALA A 78 -8.44 -6.93 -10.29
N VAL A 79 -7.67 -7.92 -9.85
CA VAL A 79 -6.22 -8.00 -10.02
C VAL A 79 -5.88 -9.00 -11.11
N VAL A 80 -5.09 -8.54 -12.08
CA VAL A 80 -4.65 -9.32 -13.24
C VAL A 80 -3.13 -9.39 -13.30
N HIS A 81 -2.60 -10.45 -13.88
CA HIS A 81 -1.20 -10.45 -14.32
C HIS A 81 -1.09 -9.79 -15.67
N LEU A 82 -0.23 -8.78 -15.79
CA LEU A 82 0.07 -8.16 -17.07
C LEU A 82 1.22 -8.92 -17.71
N ALA A 83 0.96 -9.45 -18.90
CA ALA A 83 1.90 -10.23 -19.68
C ALA A 83 2.17 -9.58 -21.03
N VAL A 84 3.41 -9.70 -21.51
CA VAL A 84 3.84 -9.20 -22.82
C VAL A 84 4.01 -10.40 -23.76
N ARG A 85 3.62 -10.22 -25.02
CA ARG A 85 3.75 -11.26 -26.06
C ARG A 85 5.22 -11.54 -26.36
N GLN A 86 5.63 -12.80 -26.26
CA GLN A 86 6.96 -13.31 -26.59
C GLN A 86 6.81 -14.51 -27.53
N GLY A 87 6.83 -14.26 -28.84
CA GLY A 87 6.53 -15.28 -29.85
C GLY A 87 5.09 -15.77 -29.74
N GLU A 88 4.91 -17.07 -29.45
CA GLU A 88 3.58 -17.68 -29.27
C GLU A 88 3.07 -17.63 -27.81
N SER A 89 3.94 -17.25 -26.87
CA SER A 89 3.66 -17.29 -25.43
C SER A 89 3.43 -15.90 -24.83
N TRP A 90 2.75 -15.87 -23.68
CA TRP A 90 2.59 -14.69 -22.86
C TRP A 90 3.55 -14.77 -21.68
N GLU A 91 4.42 -13.77 -21.53
CA GLU A 91 5.37 -13.70 -20.41
C GLU A 91 4.88 -12.68 -19.37
N PRO A 92 4.53 -13.12 -18.15
CA PRO A 92 4.11 -12.22 -17.07
C PRO A 92 5.23 -11.26 -16.67
N LYS A 93 4.90 -9.97 -16.53
CA LYS A 93 5.87 -8.91 -16.18
C LYS A 93 5.48 -8.11 -14.95
N ALA A 94 4.20 -7.95 -14.68
CA ALA A 94 3.71 -7.10 -13.60
C ALA A 94 2.31 -7.51 -13.13
N THR A 95 1.83 -6.81 -12.11
CA THR A 95 0.43 -6.84 -11.69
C THR A 95 -0.28 -5.58 -12.21
N GLY A 96 -1.52 -5.76 -12.65
CA GLY A 96 -2.43 -4.70 -13.04
C GLY A 96 -3.67 -4.68 -12.14
N THR A 97 -4.17 -3.49 -11.87
CA THR A 97 -5.39 -3.30 -11.06
C THR A 97 -6.49 -2.67 -11.92
N VAL A 98 -7.67 -3.29 -11.96
CA VAL A 98 -8.85 -2.76 -12.65
C VAL A 98 -9.52 -1.69 -11.78
N LEU A 99 -9.70 -0.47 -12.31
CA LEU A 99 -10.20 0.68 -11.55
C LEU A 99 -11.57 1.19 -12.02
N THR A 100 -12.01 0.80 -13.20
CA THR A 100 -13.25 1.32 -13.79
C THR A 100 -14.09 0.23 -14.42
N ASN A 101 -15.40 0.47 -14.49
CA ASN A 101 -16.37 -0.47 -15.08
C ASN A 101 -16.16 -0.66 -16.59
N ASP A 102 -15.56 0.30 -17.29
CA ASP A 102 -15.17 0.18 -18.70
C ASP A 102 -13.81 -0.53 -18.89
N GLY A 103 -13.29 -1.16 -17.84
CA GLY A 103 -12.14 -2.06 -17.92
C GLY A 103 -10.79 -1.36 -17.98
N VAL A 104 -10.66 -0.14 -17.43
CA VAL A 104 -9.35 0.52 -17.33
C VAL A 104 -8.51 -0.18 -16.26
N ILE A 105 -7.33 -0.62 -16.68
CA ILE A 105 -6.32 -1.25 -15.83
C ILE A 105 -5.15 -0.28 -15.68
N ILE A 106 -4.65 -0.17 -14.45
CA ILE A 106 -3.47 0.63 -14.13
C ILE A 106 -2.31 -0.26 -13.69
N THR A 107 -1.09 0.17 -14.02
CA THR A 107 0.15 -0.40 -13.48
C THR A 107 1.25 0.65 -13.47
N PRO A 108 2.19 0.62 -12.51
CA PRO A 108 3.42 1.41 -12.57
C PRO A 108 4.52 0.74 -13.40
N ALA A 109 4.28 -0.47 -13.92
CA ALA A 109 5.21 -1.11 -14.83
C ALA A 109 5.12 -0.48 -16.23
N VAL A 110 6.28 -0.26 -16.86
CA VAL A 110 6.35 0.19 -18.26
C VAL A 110 6.43 -1.04 -19.15
N LEU A 111 5.33 -1.35 -19.82
CA LEU A 111 5.19 -2.48 -20.74
C LEU A 111 5.16 -1.99 -22.18
N LYS A 112 5.91 -2.66 -23.05
CA LYS A 112 6.02 -2.35 -24.48
C LYS A 112 5.57 -3.56 -25.30
N GLY A 113 5.03 -3.30 -26.49
CA GLY A 113 4.53 -4.34 -27.40
C GLY A 113 3.08 -4.73 -27.12
N GLU A 114 2.68 -5.93 -27.55
CA GLU A 114 1.35 -6.48 -27.29
C GLU A 114 1.25 -6.94 -25.84
N VAL A 115 0.23 -6.44 -25.12
CA VAL A 115 -0.01 -6.72 -23.70
C VAL A 115 -1.35 -7.43 -23.53
N ALA A 116 -1.39 -8.42 -22.63
CA ALA A 116 -2.61 -9.07 -22.19
C ALA A 116 -2.73 -9.05 -20.66
N ALA A 117 -3.97 -9.02 -20.18
CA ALA A 117 -4.32 -9.27 -18.79
C ALA A 117 -4.66 -10.76 -18.63
N ILE A 118 -3.95 -11.46 -17.75
CA ILE A 118 -4.29 -12.81 -17.33
C ILE A 118 -5.15 -12.71 -16.07
N ASP A 119 -6.39 -13.14 -16.18
CA ASP A 119 -7.41 -13.02 -15.13
C ASP A 119 -7.30 -14.11 -14.05
N TYR A 120 -8.28 -14.17 -13.14
CA TYR A 120 -8.33 -15.15 -12.06
C TYR A 120 -8.58 -16.59 -12.46
N GLN A 121 -9.01 -16.80 -13.69
CA GLN A 121 -9.22 -18.12 -14.28
C GLN A 121 -8.01 -18.55 -15.14
N GLY A 122 -7.00 -17.68 -15.29
CA GLY A 122 -5.85 -17.90 -16.15
C GLY A 122 -6.12 -17.57 -17.63
N VAL A 123 -7.23 -16.89 -17.94
CA VAL A 123 -7.58 -16.48 -19.29
C VAL A 123 -6.81 -15.23 -19.66
N ALA A 124 -6.10 -15.26 -20.78
CA ALA A 124 -5.41 -14.11 -21.33
C ALA A 124 -6.38 -13.26 -22.18
N ILE A 125 -6.55 -12.00 -21.78
CA ILE A 125 -7.43 -11.02 -22.41
C ILE A 125 -6.55 -9.93 -23.03
N PRO A 126 -6.57 -9.73 -24.36
CA PRO A 126 -5.80 -8.67 -25.00
C PRO A 126 -6.19 -7.28 -24.48
N LEU A 127 -5.18 -6.41 -24.36
CA LEU A 127 -5.36 -5.04 -23.89
C LEU A 127 -5.04 -4.03 -24.99
N ASP A 128 -5.80 -2.94 -25.01
CA ASP A 128 -5.46 -1.75 -25.77
C ASP A 128 -4.71 -0.77 -24.86
N THR A 129 -3.61 -0.22 -25.35
CA THR A 129 -2.86 0.81 -24.62
C THR A 129 -3.70 2.08 -24.61
N VAL A 130 -4.07 2.50 -23.41
CA VAL A 130 -4.81 3.74 -23.21
C VAL A 130 -3.83 4.89 -23.21
N GLY A 131 -2.77 4.85 -22.41
CA GLY A 131 -1.74 5.89 -22.38
C GLY A 131 -0.82 5.79 -21.17
N VAL A 132 0.00 6.82 -20.94
CA VAL A 132 0.94 6.90 -19.81
C VAL A 132 0.76 8.24 -19.11
N ASP A 133 0.67 8.23 -17.78
CA ASP A 133 0.86 9.41 -16.94
C ASP A 133 2.32 9.46 -16.47
N SER A 134 3.12 10.27 -17.15
CA SER A 134 4.53 10.46 -16.82
C SER A 134 4.74 11.29 -15.55
N VAL A 135 3.71 11.97 -15.03
CA VAL A 135 3.77 12.75 -13.80
C VAL A 135 3.90 11.82 -12.59
N TYR A 136 3.17 10.70 -12.57
CA TYR A 136 3.22 9.70 -11.49
C TYR A 136 3.84 8.35 -11.92
N GLY A 137 4.22 8.20 -13.19
CA GLY A 137 4.84 6.97 -13.71
C GLY A 137 3.85 5.81 -13.84
N LEU A 138 2.62 6.08 -14.26
CA LEU A 138 1.55 5.09 -14.37
C LEU A 138 1.23 4.83 -15.84
N GLN A 139 1.04 3.57 -16.20
CA GLN A 139 0.56 3.16 -17.52
C GLN A 139 -0.88 2.64 -17.41
N TYR A 140 -1.66 2.99 -18.42
CA TYR A 140 -3.07 2.65 -18.53
C TYR A 140 -3.32 1.74 -19.72
N PHE A 141 -4.15 0.74 -19.46
CA PHE A 141 -4.66 -0.19 -20.45
C PHE A 141 -6.17 -0.26 -20.37
N ARG A 142 -6.82 -0.75 -21.42
CA ARG A 142 -8.24 -1.09 -21.44
C ARG A 142 -8.42 -2.50 -21.95
N LEU A 143 -9.31 -3.25 -21.31
CA LEU A 143 -9.74 -4.56 -21.80
C LEU A 143 -10.36 -4.41 -23.19
N ARG A 144 -9.87 -5.17 -24.18
CA ARG A 144 -10.47 -5.18 -25.51
C ARG A 144 -11.80 -5.94 -25.52
N ASP A 145 -11.85 -7.03 -24.76
CA ASP A 145 -13.00 -7.91 -24.61
C ASP A 145 -13.21 -8.29 -23.13
N GLY A 146 -14.45 -8.61 -22.76
CA GLY A 146 -14.80 -9.05 -21.41
C GLY A 146 -15.02 -7.94 -20.39
N VAL A 147 -15.41 -8.33 -19.17
CA VAL A 147 -15.69 -7.41 -18.06
C VAL A 147 -15.04 -7.97 -16.80
N LEU A 148 -14.24 -7.15 -16.13
CA LEU A 148 -13.66 -7.45 -14.82
C LEU A 148 -14.25 -6.51 -13.78
N ALA A 149 -14.36 -6.98 -12.54
CA ALA A 149 -14.84 -6.17 -11.43
C ALA A 149 -13.79 -5.10 -11.09
N PRO A 150 -14.13 -3.81 -11.00
CA PRO A 150 -13.19 -2.79 -10.56
C PRO A 150 -13.06 -2.74 -9.04
N LEU A 151 -11.98 -2.10 -8.58
CA LEU A 151 -11.85 -1.66 -7.19
C LEU A 151 -12.25 -0.19 -7.04
N ASP A 152 -13.02 0.09 -5.99
CA ASP A 152 -13.32 1.46 -5.60
C ASP A 152 -12.10 2.12 -4.94
N LEU A 153 -11.87 3.39 -5.24
CA LEU A 153 -10.81 4.17 -4.61
C LEU A 153 -11.24 4.68 -3.24
N ARG A 154 -10.39 4.48 -2.25
CA ARG A 154 -10.51 5.11 -0.92
C ARG A 154 -10.47 6.64 -1.05
N SER A 155 -11.46 7.34 -0.50
CA SER A 155 -11.54 8.81 -0.47
C SER A 155 -10.55 9.46 0.49
N ASP A 156 -10.39 8.87 1.66
CA ASP A 156 -9.70 9.52 2.78
C ASP A 156 -8.19 9.33 2.70
N PRO A 157 -7.40 10.29 3.22
CA PRO A 157 -5.96 10.11 3.36
C PRO A 157 -5.63 8.81 4.11
N LEU A 158 -4.50 8.21 3.75
CA LEU A 158 -4.02 6.96 4.31
C LEU A 158 -3.03 7.24 5.45
N PRO A 159 -3.41 7.14 6.74
CA PRO A 159 -2.54 7.50 7.84
C PRO A 159 -1.46 6.44 8.14
N VAL A 160 -0.41 6.86 8.85
CA VAL A 160 0.64 5.97 9.37
C VAL A 160 0.08 5.06 10.47
N GLY A 161 0.58 3.83 10.54
CA GLY A 161 0.17 2.80 11.50
C GLY A 161 -1.01 1.96 11.03
N TRP A 162 -1.64 2.32 9.91
CA TRP A 162 -2.72 1.53 9.33
C TRP A 162 -2.23 0.22 8.73
N GLU A 163 -3.09 -0.79 8.84
CA GLU A 163 -2.86 -2.11 8.28
C GLU A 163 -3.79 -2.30 7.08
N LEU A 164 -3.18 -2.62 5.94
CA LEU A 164 -3.82 -2.82 4.65
C LEU A 164 -3.67 -4.27 4.23
N LEU A 165 -4.59 -4.74 3.39
CA LEU A 165 -4.48 -6.03 2.73
C LEU A 165 -3.80 -5.84 1.37
N LEU A 166 -2.59 -6.36 1.22
CA LEU A 166 -1.98 -6.54 -0.09
C LEU A 166 -2.64 -7.72 -0.78
N ALA A 167 -3.22 -7.48 -1.95
CA ALA A 167 -3.76 -8.52 -2.81
C ALA A 167 -2.99 -8.55 -4.13
N GLY A 168 -2.51 -9.72 -4.53
CA GLY A 168 -1.71 -9.90 -5.72
C GLY A 168 -1.95 -11.26 -6.34
N ARG A 169 -1.19 -11.55 -7.38
CA ARG A 169 -1.16 -12.88 -8.01
C ARG A 169 0.26 -13.42 -7.92
N SER A 170 0.38 -14.68 -7.50
CA SER A 170 1.65 -15.40 -7.54
C SER A 170 1.84 -15.99 -8.94
N LEU A 171 3.09 -16.00 -9.42
CA LEU A 171 3.45 -16.79 -10.61
C LEU A 171 3.70 -18.27 -10.28
N GLU A 172 3.89 -18.58 -9.01
CA GLU A 172 4.26 -19.92 -8.52
C GLU A 172 3.02 -20.73 -8.13
N SER A 173 1.91 -20.05 -7.80
CA SER A 173 0.66 -20.68 -7.37
C SER A 173 -0.54 -20.03 -8.08
N PRO A 174 -1.57 -20.82 -8.47
CA PRO A 174 -2.85 -20.29 -8.94
C PRO A 174 -3.64 -19.58 -7.84
N GLU A 175 -3.26 -19.72 -6.57
CA GLU A 175 -3.90 -19.04 -5.46
C GLU A 175 -3.56 -17.53 -5.44
N PRO A 176 -4.52 -16.67 -5.03
CA PRO A 176 -4.24 -15.25 -4.85
C PRO A 176 -3.16 -15.06 -3.78
N TYR A 177 -2.20 -14.20 -4.06
CA TYR A 177 -1.23 -13.78 -3.07
C TYR A 177 -1.90 -12.76 -2.14
N ALA A 178 -1.87 -13.00 -0.84
CA ALA A 178 -2.41 -12.10 0.16
C ALA A 178 -1.41 -11.89 1.30
N ALA A 179 -1.21 -10.65 1.72
CA ALA A 179 -0.37 -10.33 2.87
C ALA A 179 -0.88 -9.09 3.59
N SER A 180 -0.63 -8.99 4.89
CA SER A 180 -0.76 -7.72 5.60
C SER A 180 0.32 -6.75 5.11
N PHE A 181 -0.02 -5.47 4.97
CA PHE A 181 0.88 -4.37 4.66
C PHE A 181 0.63 -3.23 5.66
N ARG A 182 1.59 -2.98 6.56
CA ARG A 182 1.49 -1.92 7.56
C ARG A 182 2.18 -0.67 7.05
N VAL A 183 1.45 0.44 7.02
CA VAL A 183 2.01 1.75 6.71
C VAL A 183 2.89 2.18 7.89
N GLN A 184 4.20 2.29 7.67
CA GLN A 184 5.18 2.64 8.71
C GLN A 184 5.48 4.13 8.71
N GLU A 185 5.58 4.74 7.53
CA GLU A 185 5.91 6.16 7.37
C GLU A 185 5.48 6.68 6.00
N TYR A 186 5.59 8.00 5.81
CA TYR A 186 5.55 8.60 4.48
C TYR A 186 6.98 8.80 3.99
N ALA A 187 7.26 8.30 2.79
CA ALA A 187 8.47 8.69 2.07
C ALA A 187 8.19 10.03 1.36
N LEU A 188 9.03 11.02 1.63
CA LEU A 188 8.89 12.38 1.11
C LEU A 188 10.08 12.71 0.19
N PRO A 189 9.93 13.66 -0.75
CA PRO A 189 11.08 14.20 -1.47
C PRO A 189 12.16 14.71 -0.50
N PRO A 190 13.45 14.45 -0.74
CA PRO A 190 14.06 13.95 -1.98
C PRO A 190 14.21 12.42 -2.07
N GLU A 191 13.76 11.65 -1.08
CA GLU A 191 13.90 10.19 -1.06
C GLU A 191 13.16 9.50 -2.21
N LEU A 192 12.26 10.24 -2.86
CA LEU A 192 11.48 9.81 -4.02
C LEU A 192 12.24 9.93 -5.35
N GLY A 193 13.56 10.14 -5.32
CA GLY A 193 14.38 10.17 -6.54
C GLY A 193 14.10 8.95 -7.43
N GLY A 194 13.76 9.21 -8.70
CA GLY A 194 13.40 8.17 -9.67
C GLY A 194 11.90 7.87 -9.80
N PHE A 195 11.05 8.42 -8.93
CA PHE A 195 9.60 8.47 -9.15
C PHE A 195 9.21 9.75 -9.91
N GLY A 196 8.05 9.74 -10.57
CA GLY A 196 7.63 10.83 -11.46
C GLY A 196 7.60 12.20 -10.78
N PRO A 197 7.78 13.30 -11.53
CA PRO A 197 8.02 14.62 -10.98
C PRO A 197 6.83 15.20 -10.19
N GLY A 198 5.62 14.65 -10.29
CA GLY A 198 4.50 15.11 -9.47
C GLY A 198 4.34 14.37 -8.14
N VAL A 199 5.13 13.33 -7.85
CA VAL A 199 4.92 12.51 -6.65
C VAL A 199 5.36 13.30 -5.41
N ARG A 200 4.37 13.72 -4.62
CA ARG A 200 4.57 14.53 -3.39
C ARG A 200 4.91 13.68 -2.18
N ARG A 201 4.40 12.46 -2.14
CA ARG A 201 4.63 11.48 -1.07
C ARG A 201 4.32 10.08 -1.55
N LEU A 202 5.01 9.10 -0.99
CA LEU A 202 4.63 7.70 -1.05
C LEU A 202 4.39 7.20 0.37
N VAL A 203 3.64 6.12 0.51
CA VAL A 203 3.65 5.37 1.77
C VAL A 203 4.75 4.33 1.72
N ARG A 204 5.45 4.15 2.84
CA ARG A 204 6.41 3.08 3.03
C ARG A 204 5.88 2.12 4.10
N GLY A 205 5.89 0.84 3.77
CA GLY A 205 5.61 -0.24 4.70
C GLY A 205 6.72 -1.29 4.68
N GLN A 206 6.39 -2.50 5.09
CA GLN A 206 7.33 -3.62 5.01
C GLN A 206 7.72 -3.95 3.55
N PRO A 207 8.98 -4.32 3.30
CA PRO A 207 9.38 -4.96 2.05
C PRO A 207 8.56 -6.22 1.77
N VAL A 208 8.20 -6.39 0.50
CA VAL A 208 7.53 -7.58 -0.03
C VAL A 208 8.38 -8.10 -1.18
N PRO A 209 9.28 -9.07 -0.97
CA PRO A 209 10.29 -9.49 -1.94
C PRO A 209 9.68 -10.35 -3.06
N HIS A 210 8.79 -9.77 -3.84
CA HIS A 210 8.13 -10.40 -4.97
C HIS A 210 7.90 -9.34 -6.06
N SER A 211 8.85 -9.25 -6.99
CA SER A 211 8.92 -8.19 -8.01
C SER A 211 7.69 -8.12 -8.94
N THR A 212 7.02 -9.25 -9.14
CA THR A 212 5.78 -9.38 -9.93
C THR A 212 4.58 -8.69 -9.28
N LEU A 213 4.64 -8.44 -7.97
CA LEU A 213 3.63 -7.69 -7.22
C LEU A 213 3.75 -6.17 -7.42
N ARG A 214 4.71 -5.69 -8.23
CA ARG A 214 4.66 -4.30 -8.70
C ARG A 214 3.33 -4.06 -9.42
N GLY A 215 2.58 -3.06 -8.95
CA GLY A 215 1.23 -2.76 -9.41
C GLY A 215 0.10 -3.45 -8.62
N ALA A 216 0.43 -4.26 -7.61
CA ALA A 216 -0.55 -4.89 -6.75
C ALA A 216 -1.25 -3.87 -5.84
N PRO A 217 -2.57 -3.98 -5.66
CA PRO A 217 -3.34 -3.10 -4.79
C PRO A 217 -3.15 -3.39 -3.30
N LEU A 218 -3.17 -2.32 -2.52
CA LEU A 218 -3.28 -2.30 -1.07
C LEU A 218 -4.67 -1.82 -0.70
N LEU A 219 -5.41 -2.65 0.03
CA LEU A 219 -6.83 -2.45 0.33
C LEU A 219 -7.04 -2.10 1.80
N ASP A 220 -8.00 -1.22 2.08
CA ASP A 220 -8.47 -1.02 3.45
C ASP A 220 -9.43 -2.12 3.91
N SER A 221 -9.93 -2.02 5.15
CA SER A 221 -10.85 -2.99 5.74
C SER A 221 -12.17 -3.15 4.97
N ASP A 222 -12.55 -2.14 4.19
CA ASP A 222 -13.78 -2.15 3.38
C ASP A 222 -13.52 -2.72 1.98
N GLY A 223 -12.29 -3.14 1.67
CA GLY A 223 -11.89 -3.63 0.36
C GLY A 223 -11.68 -2.52 -0.68
N ARG A 224 -11.59 -1.25 -0.26
CA ARG A 224 -11.30 -0.13 -1.15
C ARG A 224 -9.81 0.00 -1.38
N LEU A 225 -9.43 0.39 -2.59
CA LEU A 225 -8.05 0.64 -2.97
C LEU A 225 -7.50 1.89 -2.26
N ALA A 226 -6.56 1.67 -1.35
CA ALA A 226 -5.87 2.70 -0.61
C ALA A 226 -4.54 3.12 -1.26
N ALA A 227 -3.82 2.17 -1.87
CA ALA A 227 -2.56 2.43 -2.56
C ALA A 227 -2.20 1.32 -3.57
N ILE A 228 -1.24 1.57 -4.45
CA ILE A 228 -0.68 0.58 -5.39
C ILE A 228 0.83 0.47 -5.16
N LEU A 229 1.35 -0.76 -5.03
CA LEU A 229 2.79 -1.00 -4.86
C LEU A 229 3.59 -0.54 -6.08
N LEU A 230 4.51 0.40 -5.87
CA LEU A 230 5.46 0.86 -6.89
C LEU A 230 6.75 0.07 -6.84
N ASN A 231 7.30 -0.11 -5.64
CA ASN A 231 8.54 -0.84 -5.40
C ASN A 231 8.33 -1.82 -4.23
N PRO A 232 8.00 -3.10 -4.53
CA PRO A 232 7.78 -4.12 -3.52
C PRO A 232 8.98 -4.31 -2.59
N ASP A 233 10.21 -4.33 -3.12
CA ASP A 233 11.44 -4.56 -2.34
C ASP A 233 11.73 -3.43 -1.34
N ALA A 234 11.31 -2.20 -1.67
CA ALA A 234 11.40 -1.05 -0.76
C ALA A 234 10.12 -0.81 0.05
N GLY A 235 9.07 -1.61 -0.16
CA GLY A 235 7.76 -1.40 0.47
C GLY A 235 7.13 -0.05 0.10
N LEU A 236 7.41 0.52 -1.08
CA LEU A 236 6.89 1.83 -1.50
C LEU A 236 5.60 1.69 -2.31
N ALA A 237 4.58 2.46 -1.95
CA ALA A 237 3.30 2.47 -2.65
C ALA A 237 2.77 3.89 -2.92
N LEU A 238 2.09 4.04 -4.05
CA LEU A 238 1.42 5.26 -4.48
C LEU A 238 -0.01 5.28 -3.94
N THR A 239 -0.42 6.37 -3.29
CA THR A 239 -1.72 6.48 -2.63
C THR A 239 -2.89 6.68 -3.61
N SER A 240 -4.10 6.36 -3.16
CA SER A 240 -5.36 6.57 -3.89
C SER A 240 -5.60 8.03 -4.29
N GLU A 241 -5.06 9.00 -3.55
CA GLU A 241 -5.05 10.42 -3.88
C GLU A 241 -4.39 10.67 -5.24
N HIS A 242 -3.14 10.24 -5.41
CA HIS A 242 -2.41 10.38 -6.67
C HIS A 242 -3.08 9.59 -7.81
N ILE A 243 -3.60 8.39 -7.51
CA ILE A 243 -4.34 7.59 -8.51
C ILE A 243 -5.58 8.35 -9.00
N ARG A 244 -6.33 8.98 -8.10
CA ARG A 244 -7.51 9.78 -8.45
C ARG A 244 -7.15 10.98 -9.32
N GLU A 245 -6.13 11.73 -8.94
CA GLU A 245 -5.64 12.88 -9.72
C GLU A 245 -5.17 12.44 -11.13
N SER A 246 -4.52 11.28 -11.21
CA SER A 246 -4.10 10.70 -12.48
C SER A 246 -5.26 10.25 -13.36
N LEU A 247 -6.28 9.60 -12.76
CA LEU A 247 -7.52 9.24 -13.46
C LEU A 247 -8.30 10.48 -13.94
N GLN A 248 -8.28 11.57 -13.18
CA GLN A 248 -8.89 12.84 -13.62
C GLN A 248 -8.18 13.38 -14.86
N ARG A 249 -6.83 13.33 -14.91
CA ARG A 249 -6.07 13.69 -16.12
C ARG A 249 -6.37 12.76 -17.30
N LEU A 250 -6.53 11.46 -17.04
CA LEU A 250 -6.96 10.48 -18.04
C LEU A 250 -8.34 10.84 -18.61
N ALA A 251 -9.33 11.11 -17.75
CA ALA A 251 -10.68 11.48 -18.17
C ALA A 251 -10.72 12.82 -18.92
N ALA A 252 -9.87 13.76 -18.53
CA ALA A 252 -9.71 15.06 -19.20
C ALA A 252 -8.91 14.99 -20.52
N HIS A 253 -8.39 13.81 -20.91
CA HIS A 253 -7.52 13.62 -22.08
C HIS A 253 -6.22 14.44 -22.02
N THR A 254 -5.75 14.79 -20.81
CA THR A 254 -4.52 15.55 -20.57
C THR A 254 -3.41 14.72 -19.95
N ARG A 255 -3.60 13.40 -19.82
CA ARG A 255 -2.65 12.45 -19.20
C ARG A 255 -1.22 12.47 -19.78
N GLU A 256 -1.08 12.83 -21.06
CA GLU A 256 0.21 12.85 -21.76
C GLU A 256 0.94 14.19 -21.57
N GLN A 257 0.26 15.21 -21.04
CA GLN A 257 0.85 16.52 -20.78
C GLN A 257 1.75 16.43 -19.56
N ASN A 258 3.03 16.21 -19.82
CA ASN A 258 4.06 16.43 -18.84
C ASN A 258 4.43 17.90 -18.88
N LEU A 259 3.81 18.71 -18.02
CA LEU A 259 4.04 20.16 -18.04
C LEU A 259 5.53 20.53 -17.88
N PHE A 260 6.30 19.74 -17.14
CA PHE A 260 7.75 19.94 -17.05
C PHE A 260 8.43 19.75 -18.42
N ALA A 261 8.07 18.70 -19.15
CA ALA A 261 8.57 18.45 -20.50
C ALA A 261 8.05 19.48 -21.52
N ASP A 262 6.77 19.87 -21.45
CA ASP A 262 6.15 20.87 -22.34
C ASP A 262 6.80 22.24 -22.15
N ILE A 263 7.12 22.62 -20.90
CA ILE A 263 7.87 23.83 -20.58
C ILE A 263 9.36 23.66 -20.95
N GLY A 264 9.86 22.43 -20.92
CA GLY A 264 11.19 22.04 -21.35
C GLY A 264 12.26 22.08 -20.27
N PHE A 265 11.96 21.58 -19.07
CA PHE A 265 12.96 21.39 -18.01
C PHE A 265 12.70 20.13 -17.19
N THR A 266 13.75 19.57 -16.59
CA THR A 266 13.64 18.42 -15.68
C THR A 266 13.83 18.89 -14.24
N PRO A 267 12.84 18.67 -13.33
CA PRO A 267 12.99 19.01 -11.92
C PRO A 267 13.68 17.90 -11.14
N VAL A 268 14.44 18.29 -10.13
CA VAL A 268 14.95 17.39 -9.07
C VAL A 268 14.65 18.01 -7.72
N TYR A 269 13.95 17.29 -6.87
CA TYR A 269 13.63 17.72 -5.52
C TYR A 269 14.79 17.46 -4.58
N ARG A 270 15.15 18.45 -3.75
CA ARG A 270 16.24 18.37 -2.78
C ARG A 270 15.86 19.11 -1.50
N MET A 271 16.47 18.70 -0.39
CA MET A 271 16.57 19.56 0.78
C MET A 271 17.87 20.34 0.69
N THR A 272 17.81 21.66 0.89
CA THR A 272 19.04 22.45 1.01
C THR A 272 19.80 22.01 2.26
N PRO A 273 21.15 21.98 2.22
CA PRO A 273 21.94 21.67 3.41
C PRO A 273 21.60 22.62 4.56
N ALA A 274 21.62 22.12 5.79
CA ALA A 274 21.62 22.98 6.96
C ALA A 274 22.90 23.82 6.95
N ALA A 275 22.76 25.15 6.88
CA ALA A 275 23.86 26.07 7.12
C ALA A 275 23.70 26.69 8.51
N SER A 276 24.77 27.22 9.09
CA SER A 276 24.86 27.68 10.48
C SER A 276 23.77 28.70 10.90
N SER A 277 23.08 29.32 9.94
CA SER A 277 22.03 30.32 10.15
C SER A 277 20.78 30.13 9.25
N VAL A 278 20.68 29.04 8.49
CA VAL A 278 19.57 28.81 7.54
C VAL A 278 19.04 27.39 7.71
N ALA A 279 17.76 27.29 8.08
CA ALA A 279 17.08 26.00 8.20
C ALA A 279 17.01 25.29 6.83
N PRO A 280 17.11 23.95 6.80
CA PRO A 280 16.86 23.16 5.59
C PRO A 280 15.49 23.50 5.02
N ARG A 281 15.43 23.76 3.71
CA ARG A 281 14.18 24.00 2.99
C ARG A 281 14.05 23.02 1.83
N PHE A 282 12.82 22.64 1.53
CA PHE A 282 12.49 21.94 0.31
C PHE A 282 12.70 22.88 -0.88
N VAL A 283 13.38 22.39 -1.92
CA VAL A 283 13.58 23.13 -3.17
C VAL A 283 13.40 22.20 -4.36
N MET A 284 12.87 22.77 -5.45
CA MET A 284 12.86 22.12 -6.76
C MET A 284 14.03 22.69 -7.58
N ALA A 285 15.11 21.91 -7.70
CA ALA A 285 16.24 22.27 -8.52
C ALA A 285 15.98 21.93 -9.99
N VAL A 286 16.42 22.79 -10.91
CA VAL A 286 16.39 22.52 -12.34
C VAL A 286 17.63 21.70 -12.70
N GLU A 287 17.42 20.45 -13.12
CA GLU A 287 18.52 19.56 -13.52
C GLU A 287 18.96 19.84 -14.96
N THR A 288 18.00 19.88 -15.88
CA THR A 288 18.26 20.18 -17.29
C THR A 288 17.22 21.16 -17.82
N VAL A 289 17.60 21.91 -18.87
CA VAL A 289 16.70 22.75 -19.65
C VAL A 289 16.89 22.38 -21.11
N ALA A 290 15.79 22.03 -21.78
CA ALA A 290 15.79 21.67 -23.19
C ALA A 290 16.12 22.90 -24.05
N PRO A 291 17.03 22.80 -25.03
CA PRO A 291 17.31 23.89 -25.96
C PRO A 291 16.07 24.34 -26.71
N HIS A 292 15.94 25.64 -26.98
CA HIS A 292 14.83 26.23 -27.73
C HIS A 292 13.43 26.00 -27.13
N SER A 293 13.34 25.59 -25.86
CA SER A 293 12.09 25.42 -25.13
C SER A 293 11.54 26.74 -24.57
N PRO A 294 10.26 26.78 -24.13
CA PRO A 294 9.72 27.91 -23.37
C PRO A 294 10.57 28.30 -22.16
N ALA A 295 11.07 27.32 -21.39
CA ALA A 295 11.97 27.54 -20.27
C ALA A 295 13.28 28.21 -20.70
N SER A 296 13.92 27.70 -21.75
CA SER A 296 15.16 28.26 -22.28
C SER A 296 14.97 29.69 -22.77
N GLY A 297 13.88 29.96 -23.50
CA GLY A 297 13.52 31.30 -23.98
C GLY A 297 13.25 32.30 -22.85
N ALA A 298 12.73 31.84 -21.71
CA ALA A 298 12.52 32.64 -20.51
C ALA A 298 13.80 32.83 -19.66
N GLY A 299 14.93 32.19 -20.04
CA GLY A 299 16.20 32.30 -19.34
C GLY A 299 16.36 31.38 -18.13
N LEU A 300 15.53 30.34 -17.99
CA LEU A 300 15.73 29.28 -17.00
C LEU A 300 17.02 28.51 -17.31
N GLN A 301 17.77 28.14 -16.27
CA GLN A 301 19.06 27.47 -16.41
C GLN A 301 19.16 26.26 -15.47
N ALA A 302 19.95 25.27 -15.86
CA ALA A 302 20.33 24.19 -14.97
C ALA A 302 21.03 24.76 -13.72
N GLY A 303 20.69 24.25 -12.54
CA GLY A 303 21.16 24.74 -11.25
C GLY A 303 20.26 25.80 -10.61
N ASP A 304 19.27 26.36 -11.33
CA ASP A 304 18.26 27.22 -10.72
C ASP A 304 17.48 26.47 -9.63
N LEU A 305 17.26 27.13 -8.49
CA LEU A 305 16.38 26.61 -7.44
C LEU A 305 15.03 27.30 -7.54
N VAL A 306 14.01 26.61 -8.03
CA VAL A 306 12.65 27.14 -8.05
C VAL A 306 12.11 27.13 -6.61
N ILE A 307 11.76 28.33 -6.12
CA ILE A 307 11.30 28.55 -4.75
C ILE A 307 9.83 28.99 -4.68
N ALA A 308 9.27 29.51 -5.77
CA ALA A 308 7.84 29.80 -5.87
C ALA A 308 7.33 29.65 -7.30
N ILE A 309 6.05 29.30 -7.45
CA ILE A 309 5.34 29.26 -8.72
C ILE A 309 4.12 30.16 -8.58
N GLY A 310 4.03 31.18 -9.44
CA GLY A 310 2.88 32.08 -9.44
C GLY A 310 2.70 32.90 -8.18
N GLY A 311 3.80 33.17 -7.46
CA GLY A 311 3.78 33.85 -6.17
C GLY A 311 3.46 32.93 -4.97
N GLN A 312 3.20 31.63 -5.19
CA GLN A 312 3.06 30.65 -4.11
C GLN A 312 4.40 29.96 -3.83
N ASP A 313 4.88 30.08 -2.58
CA ASP A 313 6.09 29.42 -2.12
C ASP A 313 5.96 27.89 -2.18
N LEU A 314 7.04 27.23 -2.59
CA LEU A 314 7.09 25.78 -2.71
C LEU A 314 7.45 25.13 -1.38
N ALA A 315 6.65 24.14 -1.00
CA ALA A 315 6.90 23.20 0.09
C ALA A 315 6.77 21.76 -0.42
N TRP A 316 7.17 20.80 0.40
CA TRP A 316 7.20 19.38 0.04
C TRP A 316 5.81 18.79 -0.30
N ASP A 317 4.74 19.40 0.22
CA ASP A 317 3.34 19.02 0.01
C ASP A 317 2.65 19.80 -1.11
N THR A 318 3.36 20.75 -1.74
CA THR A 318 2.80 21.61 -2.79
C THR A 318 2.44 20.80 -4.04
N ASP A 319 1.22 20.98 -4.55
CA ASP A 319 0.79 20.43 -5.85
C ASP A 319 1.43 21.21 -7.01
N ILE A 320 2.71 20.91 -7.26
CA ILE A 320 3.48 21.55 -8.32
C ILE A 320 2.84 21.32 -9.70
N PRO A 321 2.42 20.10 -10.09
CA PRO A 321 1.70 19.90 -11.35
C PRO A 321 0.45 20.78 -11.49
N GLY A 322 -0.35 20.90 -10.42
CA GLY A 322 -1.52 21.78 -10.41
C GLY A 322 -1.17 23.26 -10.57
N LEU A 323 -0.10 23.73 -9.90
CA LEU A 323 0.39 25.11 -10.05
C LEU A 323 0.87 25.39 -11.48
N LEU A 324 1.60 24.46 -12.10
CA LEU A 324 2.03 24.61 -13.49
C LEU A 324 0.85 24.64 -14.47
N ALA A 325 -0.21 23.88 -14.19
CA ALA A 325 -1.40 23.81 -15.03
C ALA A 325 -2.23 25.10 -14.95
N GLY A 326 -2.39 25.68 -13.76
CA GLY A 326 -3.29 26.80 -13.50
C GLY A 326 -2.76 28.19 -13.85
N GLN A 327 -1.47 28.34 -14.12
CA GLN A 327 -0.82 29.65 -14.28
C GLN A 327 -0.68 30.05 -15.75
N ARG A 328 -1.29 31.18 -16.16
CA ARG A 328 -1.14 31.77 -17.50
C ARG A 328 -1.06 33.31 -17.39
N PRO A 329 0.07 33.97 -17.69
CA PRO A 329 1.38 33.37 -17.99
C PRO A 329 1.99 32.65 -16.76
N LEU A 330 2.93 31.73 -16.99
CA LEU A 330 3.58 31.00 -15.89
C LEU A 330 4.74 31.82 -15.34
N VAL A 331 4.69 32.14 -14.05
CA VAL A 331 5.77 32.88 -13.38
C VAL A 331 6.51 31.94 -12.43
N LEU A 332 7.81 31.75 -12.66
CA LEU A 332 8.69 31.03 -11.74
C LEU A 332 9.57 32.01 -10.96
N THR A 333 9.57 31.92 -9.64
CA THR A 333 10.59 32.58 -8.82
C THR A 333 11.73 31.59 -8.58
N VAL A 334 12.91 31.91 -9.08
CA VAL A 334 14.10 31.07 -8.97
C VAL A 334 15.19 31.76 -8.17
N GLN A 335 15.96 31.00 -7.40
CA GLN A 335 17.17 31.48 -6.75
C GLN A 335 18.38 31.00 -7.58
N ARG A 336 19.14 31.98 -8.10
CA ARG A 336 20.40 31.76 -8.83
C ARG A 336 21.50 32.57 -8.16
N ASP A 337 22.60 31.93 -7.81
CA ASP A 337 23.73 32.56 -7.10
C ASP A 337 23.30 33.32 -5.83
N GLY A 338 22.36 32.73 -5.08
CA GLY A 338 21.79 33.33 -3.87
C GLY A 338 20.75 34.43 -4.11
N THR A 339 20.56 34.91 -5.34
CA THR A 339 19.64 36.00 -5.67
C THR A 339 18.33 35.48 -6.25
N ALA A 340 17.19 35.96 -5.76
CA ALA A 340 15.88 35.63 -6.31
C ALA A 340 15.64 36.39 -7.64
N ARG A 341 15.12 35.69 -8.63
CA ARG A 341 14.77 36.19 -9.96
C ARG A 341 13.39 35.69 -10.34
N SER A 342 12.59 36.55 -10.97
CA SER A 342 11.28 36.17 -11.51
C SER A 342 11.42 35.93 -13.01
N LEU A 343 11.03 34.74 -13.47
CA LEU A 343 11.08 34.32 -14.86
C LEU A 343 9.65 34.12 -15.37
N ASN A 344 9.32 34.78 -16.47
CA ASN A 344 8.01 34.66 -17.11
C ASN A 344 8.11 33.67 -18.28
N ILE A 345 7.49 32.51 -18.14
CA ILE A 345 7.51 31.43 -19.11
C ILE A 345 6.26 31.51 -20.01
N PRO A 346 6.45 31.67 -21.33
CA PRO A 346 5.34 31.67 -22.28
C PRO A 346 4.74 30.26 -22.36
N THR A 347 3.51 30.11 -21.90
CA THR A 347 2.79 28.85 -21.87
C THR A 347 1.95 28.68 -23.14
N SER A 348 2.61 28.68 -24.28
CA SER A 348 2.03 28.15 -25.52
C SER A 348 2.05 26.63 -25.40
N ILE A 349 1.04 26.06 -24.73
CA ILE A 349 0.79 24.62 -24.73
C ILE A 349 0.52 24.20 -26.18
N SER A 350 1.57 23.85 -26.91
CA SER A 350 1.45 23.29 -28.25
C SER A 350 0.83 21.91 -28.09
N THR A 351 -0.45 21.78 -28.40
CA THR A 351 -1.16 20.50 -28.55
C THR A 351 -0.69 19.69 -29.77
N THR A 352 0.60 19.79 -30.13
CA THR A 352 1.19 19.06 -31.24
C THR A 352 2.05 17.94 -30.65
N PRO A 353 1.69 16.66 -30.87
CA PRO A 353 2.52 15.56 -30.40
C PRO A 353 3.93 15.70 -31.00
N ALA A 354 4.95 15.55 -30.16
CA ALA A 354 6.33 15.50 -30.62
C ALA A 354 6.45 14.42 -31.71
N PRO A 355 7.12 14.70 -32.85
CA PRO A 355 7.33 13.68 -33.87
C PRO A 355 8.13 12.53 -33.25
N ALA A 356 7.62 11.31 -33.39
CA ALA A 356 8.35 10.11 -33.07
C ALA A 356 9.67 10.08 -33.88
N ASP A 357 10.78 9.93 -33.16
CA ASP A 357 12.10 9.48 -33.61
C ASP A 357 12.54 9.89 -35.03
N ALA A 358 13.29 10.99 -35.11
CA ALA A 358 14.27 11.21 -36.16
C ALA A 358 15.67 10.89 -35.64
N SER A 359 15.94 9.63 -35.34
CA SER A 359 17.31 9.10 -35.26
C SER A 359 17.32 7.59 -35.51
N ALA A 360 16.87 7.19 -36.68
CA ALA A 360 17.23 5.90 -37.27
C ALA A 360 17.32 6.06 -38.79
N ALA A 361 18.53 6.33 -39.28
CA ALA A 361 18.95 5.96 -40.63
C ALA A 361 20.47 6.20 -40.77
N PRO A 362 21.14 5.41 -41.62
CA PRO A 362 21.14 3.95 -41.72
C PRO A 362 22.33 3.30 -40.99
#